data_AF-I2E1H6-F1
#
_entry.id   AF-I2E1H6-F1
#
_cell.length_a   1.000
_cell.length_b   1.000
_cell.length_c   1.000
_cell.angle_alpha   90.00
_cell.angle_beta   90.00
_cell.angle_gamma   90.00
#
_symmetry.space_group_name_H-M   'P 1'
#
loop_
_entity.id
_entity.type
_entity.pdbx_description
1 polymer ?
#
loop_
_entity_poly.entity_id
_entity_poly.type
_entity_poly.pdbx_seq_one_letter_code
_entity_poly.pdbx_strand_id
1 'polypeptide(L)' 'MLTYKILEHGSFAWPKVQDGTMRLSRGQYEALFEGLDWRRVMAQRVTAPSAAG' A
#
# COMPACT_ATOMS: atom_id res chain seq x y z
N MET A 1 12.36 -17.21 -1.01
CA MET A 1 13.25 -16.34 -0.20
C MET A 1 12.38 -15.40 0.62
N LEU A 2 12.80 -15.08 1.84
CA LEU A 2 12.14 -14.06 2.67
C LEU A 2 12.76 -12.70 2.36
N THR A 3 11.95 -11.67 2.12
CA THR A 3 12.40 -10.29 1.93
C THR A 3 11.83 -9.43 3.04
N TYR A 4 12.66 -8.62 3.69
CA TYR A 4 12.25 -7.72 4.78
C TYR A 4 12.87 -6.33 4.61
N LYS A 5 12.20 -5.31 5.16
CA LYS A 5 12.66 -3.92 5.19
C LYS A 5 12.59 -3.42 6.64
N ILE A 6 13.65 -2.76 7.10
CA ILE A 6 13.71 -2.10 8.40
C ILE A 6 13.50 -0.60 8.18
N LEU A 7 12.76 0.05 9.08
CA LEU A 7 12.66 1.50 9.11
C LEU A 7 13.69 2.02 10.11
N GLU A 8 14.59 2.88 9.65
CA GLU A 8 15.54 3.58 10.52
C GLU A 8 14.83 4.56 11.47
N HIS A 9 13.67 5.08 11.05
CA HIS A 9 12.83 6.01 11.81
C HIS A 9 11.34 5.73 11.56
N GLY A 10 10.51 5.94 12.59
CA GLY A 10 9.06 5.71 12.53
C GLY A 10 8.68 4.24 12.70
N SER A 11 7.41 3.92 12.48
CA SER A 11 6.88 2.56 12.57
C SER A 11 5.92 2.27 11.42
N PHE A 12 5.88 1.01 11.00
CA PHE A 12 4.86 0.56 10.06
C PHE A 12 3.52 0.49 10.78
N ALA A 13 2.57 1.32 10.37
CA ALA A 13 1.18 1.20 10.78
C ALA A 13 0.52 0.04 10.01
N TRP A 14 0.72 -1.19 10.45
CA TRP A 14 0.01 -2.33 9.89
C TRP A 14 -1.49 -2.21 10.23
N PRO A 15 -2.43 -2.35 9.27
CA PRO A 15 -3.85 -2.45 9.57
C PRO A 15 -4.12 -3.73 10.36
N LYS A 16 -5.28 -3.78 11.03
CA LYS A 16 -5.74 -5.02 11.65
C LYS A 16 -5.73 -6.12 10.60
N VAL A 17 -4.90 -7.12 10.85
CA VAL A 17 -4.79 -8.31 10.01
C VAL A 17 -6.12 -9.05 10.11
N GLN A 18 -6.97 -8.86 9.11
CA GLN A 18 -8.11 -9.73 8.84
C GLN A 18 -7.62 -10.77 7.84
N ASP A 19 -7.77 -12.05 8.17
CA ASP A 19 -7.38 -13.19 7.32
C ASP A 19 -5.90 -13.23 6.89
N GLY A 20 -4.99 -12.71 7.71
CA GLY A 20 -3.55 -12.83 7.45
C GLY A 20 -3.00 -11.93 6.33
N THR A 21 -3.84 -11.15 5.64
CA THR A 21 -3.45 -10.40 4.43
C THR A 21 -3.91 -8.95 4.47
N MET A 22 -3.05 -8.02 4.01
CA MET A 22 -3.41 -6.63 3.77
C MET A 22 -3.65 -6.38 2.28
N ARG A 23 -4.79 -5.76 1.93
CA ARG A 23 -5.05 -5.27 0.58
C ARG A 23 -4.71 -3.78 0.49
N LEU A 24 -3.74 -3.44 -0.35
CA LEU A 24 -3.34 -2.06 -0.64
C LEU A 24 -3.48 -1.78 -2.14
N SER A 25 -3.83 -0.54 -2.48
CA SER A 25 -3.60 -0.02 -3.83
C SER A 25 -2.10 0.14 -4.09
N ARG A 26 -1.71 0.27 -5.37
CA ARG A 26 -0.30 0.51 -5.73
C ARG A 26 0.29 1.72 -4.99
N GLY A 27 -0.42 2.86 -4.98
CA GLY A 27 0.07 4.07 -4.31
C GLY A 27 0.21 3.91 -2.79
N GLN A 28 -0.70 3.15 -2.16
CA GLN A 28 -0.58 2.86 -0.72
C GLN A 28 0.61 1.92 -0.44
N TYR A 29 0.86 0.93 -1.31
CA TYR A 29 2.02 0.07 -1.19
C TYR A 29 3.33 0.85 -1.33
N GLU A 30 3.43 1.72 -2.35
CA GLU A 30 4.62 2.55 -2.57
C GLU A 30 4.87 3.47 -1.36
N ALA A 31 3.83 4.15 -0.86
CA ALA A 31 3.95 4.98 0.33
C ALA A 31 4.39 4.17 1.57
N LEU A 32 3.80 3.00 1.81
CA LEU A 32 4.24 2.10 2.88
C LEU A 32 5.71 1.71 2.70
N PHE A 33 6.09 1.30 1.48
CA PHE A 33 7.42 0.84 1.17
C PHE A 33 8.46 1.96 1.32
N GLU A 34 8.11 3.20 1.02
CA GLU A 34 8.97 4.38 1.21
C GLU A 34 9.03 4.86 2.67
N GLY A 35 8.14 4.36 3.55
CA GLY A 35 8.05 4.77 4.96
C GLY A 35 7.17 6.01 5.19
N LEU A 36 6.37 6.39 4.20
CA LEU A 36 5.35 7.44 4.29
C LEU A 36 4.08 6.90 4.96
N ASP A 37 3.21 7.80 5.46
CA ASP A 37 1.92 7.41 6.03
C ASP A 37 0.94 6.99 4.93
N TRP A 38 1.00 5.71 4.56
CA TRP A 38 0.16 5.07 3.55
C TRP A 38 -1.34 5.24 3.81
N ARG A 39 -1.78 5.42 5.07
CA ARG A 39 -3.19 5.59 5.42
C ARG A 39 -3.77 6.90 4.89
N ARG A 40 -2.90 7.87 4.58
CA ARG A 40 -3.28 9.17 4.00
C ARG A 40 -3.35 9.11 2.47
N VAL A 41 -2.90 8.02 1.85
CA VAL A 41 -2.99 7.82 0.41
C VAL A 41 -4.37 7.29 0.05
N MET A 42 -5.16 8.12 -0.63
CA MET A 42 -6.45 7.75 -1.19
C MET A 42 -6.26 7.26 -2.62
N ALA A 43 -6.61 6.00 -2.88
CA ALA A 43 -6.59 5.46 -4.23
C ALA A 43 -7.64 6.18 -5.07
N GLN A 44 -7.20 6.82 -6.16
CA GLN A 44 -8.14 7.40 -7.12
C GLN A 44 -8.90 6.27 -7.80
N ARG A 45 -10.24 6.32 -7.74
CA ARG A 45 -11.07 5.44 -8.57
C ARG A 45 -10.90 5.88 -10.02
N VAL A 46 -10.12 5.12 -10.77
CA VAL A 46 -9.99 5.30 -12.22
C VAL A 46 -11.07 4.45 -12.89
N THR A 47 -11.94 5.07 -13.68
CA THR A 47 -12.88 4.35 -14.54
C THR A 47 -12.07 3.57 -15.57
N ALA A 48 -12.31 2.26 -15.67
CA ALA A 48 -11.66 1.44 -16.68
C ALA A 48 -11.89 2.05 -18.08
N PRO A 49 -10.87 2.11 -18.95
CA PRO A 49 -11.02 2.67 -20.28
C PRO A 49 -12.14 1.93 -21.03
N SER A 50 -13.10 2.68 -21.59
CA SER A 50 -14.27 2.08 -22.25
C SER A 50 -13.98 1.61 -23.68
N ALA A 51 -12.76 1.78 -24.17
CA ALA A 51 -12.34 1.29 -25.47
C ALA A 51 -10.86 0.90 -25.41
N ALA A 52 -10.60 -0.37 -25.67
CA ALA A 52 -9.38 -0.82 -26.32
C ALA A 52 -9.81 -1.17 -27.74
N GLY A 53 -9.63 -0.22 -28.66
CA GLY A 53 -9.82 -0.43 -30.09
C GLY A 53 -8.54 -0.98 -30.70
#